data_AF-A0AAX3VJ01-F1
#
_entry.id   AF-A0AAX3VJ01-F1
#
_cell.length_a   1.000
_cell.length_b   1.000
_cell.length_c   1.000
_cell.angle_alpha   90.00
_cell.angle_beta   90.00
_cell.angle_gamma   90.00
#
_symmetry.space_group_name_H-M   'P 1'
#
loop_
_entity.id
_entity.type
_entity.pdbx_description
1 polymer ?
#
loop_
_entity_poly.entity_id
_entity_poly.type
_entity_poly.pdbx_seq_one_letter_code
_entity_poly.pdbx_strand_id
1 'polypeptide(L)'
;MNEIRRLDAAAATAARGDAGQAFDAVPWLSRSIAQDAASGRFARWSRSTIVDENVGAPVLDRAVFDRLHDLAGEPSAWPVGNAGLLHVYGYLLSLTPTPYGLKRERWLGPELARAFGLADAAFAPWADGPTLLERVTDAATSLLRSPAAARSEAGGEYLTVLSATAGAAALVYARVTDDGIRLVTTFPAADAAALLTSIDAAPPAPGTPYRPRWNAAP
;
A
#
# COMPACT_ATOMS: atom_id res chain seq x y z
N MET A 1 6.13 23.11 -13.77
CA MET A 1 5.93 22.77 -12.35
C MET A 1 6.35 21.32 -12.17
N ASN A 2 7.26 21.02 -11.24
CA ASN A 2 7.67 19.63 -10.96
C ASN A 2 6.45 18.82 -10.47
N GLU A 3 6.30 17.56 -10.89
CA GLU A 3 5.19 16.65 -10.51
C GLU A 3 5.04 16.52 -8.99
N ILE A 4 6.14 16.55 -8.24
CA ILE A 4 6.09 16.55 -6.77
C ILE A 4 5.29 17.76 -6.25
N ARG A 5 5.53 18.96 -6.79
CA ARG A 5 4.80 20.17 -6.37
C ARG A 5 3.32 20.12 -6.75
N ARG A 6 2.98 19.50 -7.89
CA ARG A 6 1.58 19.25 -8.30
C ARG A 6 0.90 18.32 -7.30
N LEU A 7 1.57 17.23 -6.93
CA LEU A 7 1.07 16.28 -5.96
C LEU A 7 0.91 16.90 -4.57
N ASP A 8 1.87 17.73 -4.13
CA ASP A 8 1.76 18.48 -2.87
C ASP A 8 0.54 19.40 -2.85
N ALA A 9 0.32 20.14 -3.94
CA ALA A 9 -0.86 21.00 -4.07
C ALA A 9 -2.15 20.17 -4.07
N ALA A 10 -2.20 19.05 -4.79
CA ALA A 10 -3.34 18.14 -4.83
C ALA A 10 -3.65 17.56 -3.43
N ALA A 11 -2.65 17.06 -2.71
CA ALA A 11 -2.80 16.53 -1.36
C ALA A 11 -3.28 17.59 -0.37
N ALA A 12 -2.77 18.83 -0.47
CA ALA A 12 -3.24 19.94 0.36
C ALA A 12 -4.70 20.32 0.04
N THR A 13 -5.10 20.27 -1.23
CA THR A 13 -6.48 20.53 -1.66
C THR A 13 -7.43 19.42 -1.19
N ALA A 14 -7.01 18.16 -1.31
CA ALA A 14 -7.73 17.01 -0.77
C ALA A 14 -7.95 17.13 0.76
N ALA A 15 -6.90 17.54 1.49
CA ALA A 15 -6.98 17.74 2.94
C ALA A 15 -7.94 18.89 3.36
N ARG A 16 -8.28 19.81 2.45
CA ARG A 16 -9.29 20.86 2.66
C ARG A 16 -10.72 20.42 2.27
N GLY A 17 -10.90 19.16 1.86
CA GLY A 17 -12.19 18.59 1.50
C GLY A 17 -12.59 18.75 0.03
N ASP A 18 -11.68 19.20 -0.84
CA ASP A 18 -11.96 19.33 -2.28
C ASP A 18 -11.29 18.20 -3.07
N ALA A 19 -11.91 17.02 -3.02
CA ALA A 19 -11.43 15.87 -3.79
C ALA A 19 -11.45 16.14 -5.30
N GLY A 20 -12.48 16.82 -5.82
CA GLY A 20 -12.58 17.10 -7.26
C GLY A 20 -11.37 17.87 -7.78
N GLN A 21 -11.08 19.03 -7.17
CA GLN A 21 -9.95 19.86 -7.55
C GLN A 21 -8.61 19.15 -7.31
N ALA A 22 -8.49 18.32 -6.28
CA ALA A 22 -7.28 17.53 -6.05
C ALA A 22 -6.97 16.58 -7.22
N PHE A 23 -7.97 15.85 -7.73
CA PHE A 23 -7.78 14.94 -8.86
C PHE A 23 -7.52 15.69 -10.17
N ASP A 24 -8.16 16.85 -10.39
CA ASP A 24 -7.92 17.68 -11.58
C ASP A 24 -6.47 18.20 -11.66
N ALA A 25 -5.82 18.42 -10.50
CA ALA A 25 -4.43 18.88 -10.43
C ALA A 25 -3.40 17.80 -10.80
N VAL A 26 -3.77 16.51 -10.72
CA VAL A 26 -2.91 15.35 -11.04
C VAL A 26 -3.64 14.37 -11.98
N PRO A 27 -3.90 14.75 -13.25
CA PRO A 27 -4.73 13.95 -14.14
C PRO A 27 -4.13 12.58 -14.50
N TRP A 28 -2.83 12.38 -14.28
CA TRP A 28 -2.22 11.06 -14.42
C TRP A 28 -2.75 10.05 -13.39
N LEU A 29 -3.16 10.50 -12.20
CA LEU A 29 -3.68 9.62 -11.15
C LEU A 29 -4.97 8.94 -11.59
N SER A 30 -5.94 9.71 -12.10
CA SER A 30 -7.19 9.17 -12.62
C SER A 30 -6.96 8.24 -13.82
N ARG A 31 -6.01 8.58 -14.71
CA ARG A 31 -5.67 7.71 -15.85
C ARG A 31 -5.10 6.37 -15.40
N SER A 32 -4.17 6.37 -14.44
CA SER A 32 -3.58 5.14 -13.92
C SER A 32 -4.63 4.24 -13.24
N ILE A 33 -5.50 4.83 -12.41
CA ILE A 33 -6.60 4.09 -11.75
C ILE A 33 -7.53 3.46 -12.80
N ALA A 34 -7.95 4.21 -13.81
CA ALA A 34 -8.82 3.71 -14.88
C ALA A 34 -8.15 2.60 -15.70
N GLN A 35 -6.85 2.74 -16.02
CA GLN A 35 -6.07 1.73 -16.72
C GLN A 35 -5.95 0.44 -15.91
N ASP A 36 -5.74 0.55 -14.59
CA ASP A 36 -5.65 -0.61 -13.70
C ASP A 36 -6.98 -1.32 -13.50
N ALA A 37 -8.07 -0.55 -13.40
CA ALA A 37 -9.43 -1.07 -13.36
C ALA A 37 -9.76 -1.85 -14.64
N ALA A 38 -9.52 -1.25 -15.81
CA ALA A 38 -9.77 -1.90 -17.10
C ALA A 38 -8.93 -3.18 -17.30
N SER A 39 -7.77 -3.27 -16.63
CA SER A 39 -6.90 -4.44 -16.67
C SER A 39 -7.16 -5.45 -15.54
N GLY A 40 -8.15 -5.20 -14.67
CA GLY A 40 -8.49 -6.06 -13.54
C GLY A 40 -7.39 -6.18 -12.47
N ARG A 41 -6.43 -5.24 -12.40
CA ARG A 41 -5.25 -5.37 -11.52
C ARG A 41 -5.59 -5.31 -10.04
N PHE A 42 -6.70 -4.65 -9.68
CA PHE A 42 -7.17 -4.55 -8.29
C PHE A 42 -7.58 -5.90 -7.69
N ALA A 43 -7.93 -6.90 -8.50
CA ALA A 43 -8.22 -8.25 -8.04
C ALA A 43 -7.00 -8.96 -7.40
N ARG A 44 -5.78 -8.49 -7.69
CA ARG A 44 -4.53 -8.99 -7.08
C ARG A 44 -4.28 -8.44 -5.68
N TRP A 45 -5.16 -7.55 -5.20
CA TRP A 45 -5.07 -6.91 -3.89
C TRP A 45 -6.24 -7.32 -3.00
N SER A 46 -5.97 -7.43 -1.71
CA SER A 46 -6.96 -7.73 -0.67
C SER A 46 -7.65 -6.45 -0.19
N ARG A 47 -8.28 -6.49 0.98
CA ARG A 47 -8.94 -5.34 1.59
C ARG A 47 -8.04 -4.69 2.65
N SER A 48 -8.15 -3.38 2.77
CA SER A 48 -7.50 -2.60 3.81
C SER A 48 -8.45 -1.58 4.39
N THR A 49 -8.27 -1.26 5.67
CA THR A 49 -8.85 -0.05 6.27
C THR A 49 -7.98 1.16 5.99
N ILE A 50 -8.58 2.35 5.87
CA ILE A 50 -7.85 3.62 5.81
C ILE A 50 -7.55 4.20 7.20
N VAL A 51 -8.08 3.59 8.26
CA VAL A 51 -7.74 3.94 9.64
C VAL A 51 -6.32 3.47 9.94
N ASP A 52 -5.42 4.40 10.22
CA ASP A 52 -4.05 4.02 10.57
C ASP A 52 -3.96 3.47 11.99
N GLU A 53 -3.27 2.34 12.15
CA GLU A 53 -3.13 1.67 13.45
C GLU A 53 -2.36 2.45 14.51
N ASN A 54 -1.50 3.42 14.12
CA ASN A 54 -0.74 4.25 15.05
C ASN A 54 -1.47 5.54 15.41
N VAL A 55 -2.26 6.08 14.48
CA VAL A 55 -3.01 7.33 14.68
C VAL A 55 -4.43 7.07 15.23
N GLY A 56 -5.01 5.90 14.93
CA GLY A 56 -6.39 5.56 15.29
C GLY A 56 -7.46 6.31 14.51
N ALA A 57 -7.08 6.99 13.41
CA ALA A 57 -7.98 7.80 12.59
C ALA A 57 -7.74 7.55 11.08
N PRO A 58 -8.73 7.84 10.22
CA PRO A 58 -8.57 7.80 8.76
C PRO A 58 -7.42 8.68 8.29
N VAL A 59 -6.58 8.17 7.37
CA VAL A 59 -5.48 8.95 6.76
C VAL A 59 -5.87 9.65 5.46
N LEU A 60 -7.14 9.51 5.05
CA LEU A 60 -7.75 10.23 3.94
C LEU A 60 -9.14 10.69 4.36
N ASP A 61 -9.58 11.80 3.77
CA ASP A 61 -10.97 12.21 3.85
C ASP A 61 -11.89 11.23 3.08
N ARG A 62 -13.15 11.14 3.52
CA ARG A 62 -14.13 10.25 2.91
C ARG A 62 -14.39 10.56 1.43
N ALA A 63 -14.43 11.83 1.03
CA ALA A 63 -14.67 12.19 -0.37
C ALA A 63 -13.53 11.71 -1.29
N VAL A 64 -12.29 11.70 -0.80
CA VAL A 64 -11.14 11.16 -1.54
C VAL A 64 -11.26 9.63 -1.65
N PHE A 65 -11.61 8.96 -0.55
CA PHE A 65 -11.85 7.51 -0.54
C PHE A 65 -12.94 7.11 -1.53
N ASP A 66 -14.10 7.78 -1.49
CA ASP A 66 -15.23 7.47 -2.36
C ASP A 66 -14.81 7.70 -3.83
N ARG A 67 -14.14 8.82 -4.12
CA ARG A 67 -13.65 9.13 -5.48
C ARG A 67 -12.67 8.10 -6.02
N LEU A 68 -11.76 7.57 -5.20
CA LEU A 68 -10.82 6.52 -5.61
C LEU A 68 -11.56 5.25 -6.07
N HIS A 69 -12.56 4.83 -5.31
CA HIS A 69 -13.32 3.61 -5.59
C HIS A 69 -14.28 3.79 -6.77
N ASP A 70 -14.92 4.96 -6.89
CA ASP A 70 -15.76 5.30 -8.04
C ASP A 70 -14.98 5.23 -9.35
N LEU A 71 -13.75 5.77 -9.37
CA LEU A 71 -12.89 5.72 -10.55
C LEU A 71 -12.43 4.31 -10.90
N ALA A 72 -12.28 3.44 -9.90
CA ALA A 72 -11.82 2.08 -10.08
C ALA A 72 -12.94 1.08 -10.37
N GLY A 73 -14.20 1.44 -10.08
CA GLY A 73 -15.32 0.50 -10.09
C GLY A 73 -15.21 -0.58 -9.01
N GLU A 74 -14.41 -0.36 -7.97
CA GLU A 74 -14.13 -1.34 -6.92
C GLU A 74 -15.12 -1.18 -5.75
N PRO A 75 -15.68 -2.28 -5.23
CA PRO A 75 -16.60 -2.22 -4.10
C PRO A 75 -15.88 -1.73 -2.84
N SER A 76 -16.59 -0.91 -2.04
CA SER A 76 -16.06 -0.39 -0.79
C SER A 76 -17.15 -0.23 0.27
N ALA A 77 -16.73 -0.20 1.53
CA ALA A 77 -17.58 0.11 2.67
C ALA A 77 -16.75 0.87 3.68
N TRP A 78 -16.89 2.21 3.72
CA TRP A 78 -16.09 3.07 4.58
C TRP A 78 -15.98 2.52 6.02
N PRO A 79 -14.76 2.41 6.60
CA PRO A 79 -13.46 2.90 6.10
C PRO A 79 -12.63 1.84 5.33
N VAL A 80 -13.25 0.75 4.85
CA VAL A 80 -12.58 -0.41 4.24
C VAL A 80 -12.79 -0.46 2.73
N GLY A 81 -11.69 -0.60 1.98
CA GLY A 81 -11.67 -0.62 0.52
C GLY A 81 -10.59 -1.55 -0.05
N ASN A 82 -10.35 -1.45 -1.36
CA ASN A 82 -9.30 -2.21 -2.04
C ASN A 82 -7.91 -1.74 -1.55
N ALA A 83 -7.07 -2.66 -1.10
CA ALA A 83 -5.78 -2.33 -0.51
C ALA A 83 -4.83 -1.67 -1.53
N GLY A 84 -4.86 -2.07 -2.80
CA GLY A 84 -4.09 -1.43 -3.86
C GLY A 84 -4.49 0.02 -4.06
N LEU A 85 -5.81 0.31 -4.11
CA LEU A 85 -6.29 1.69 -4.18
C LEU A 85 -5.83 2.51 -3.00
N LEU A 86 -6.02 2.00 -1.77
CA LEU A 86 -5.73 2.77 -0.56
C LEU A 86 -4.24 3.00 -0.34
N HIS A 87 -3.42 1.94 -0.39
CA HIS A 87 -1.99 2.02 -0.09
C HIS A 87 -1.18 2.63 -1.23
N VAL A 88 -1.53 2.36 -2.49
CA VAL A 88 -0.75 2.84 -3.64
C VAL A 88 -1.20 4.23 -4.07
N TYR A 89 -2.49 4.39 -4.39
CA TYR A 89 -3.00 5.66 -4.90
C TYR A 89 -3.47 6.61 -3.81
N GLY A 90 -4.16 6.10 -2.80
CA GLY A 90 -4.68 6.89 -1.70
C GLY A 90 -3.58 7.58 -0.91
N TYR A 91 -2.51 6.86 -0.57
CA TYR A 91 -1.40 7.43 0.19
C TYR A 91 -0.77 8.66 -0.49
N LEU A 92 -0.75 8.74 -1.82
CA LEU A 92 -0.21 9.89 -2.55
C LEU A 92 -0.92 11.22 -2.20
N LEU A 93 -2.20 11.16 -1.84
CA LEU A 93 -3.02 12.31 -1.43
C LEU A 93 -3.09 12.48 0.10
N SER A 94 -2.48 11.60 0.88
CA SER A 94 -2.47 11.68 2.33
C SER A 94 -1.33 12.58 2.84
N LEU A 95 -1.68 13.55 3.70
CA LEU A 95 -0.74 14.39 4.44
C LEU A 95 -0.63 14.00 5.92
N THR A 96 -1.25 12.89 6.33
CA THR A 96 -1.27 12.47 7.74
C THR A 96 0.13 12.02 8.16
N PRO A 97 0.77 12.68 9.15
CA PRO A 97 2.05 12.24 9.67
C PRO A 97 1.88 10.94 10.46
N THR A 98 2.88 10.06 10.32
CA THR A 98 3.02 8.85 11.14
C THR A 98 4.36 8.92 11.89
N PRO A 99 4.60 8.04 12.88
CA PRO A 99 5.92 7.94 13.52
C PRO A 99 7.08 7.69 12.55
N TYR A 100 6.79 7.26 11.31
CA TYR A 100 7.76 6.91 10.28
C TYR A 100 7.81 7.93 9.12
N GLY A 101 7.22 9.12 9.29
CA GLY A 101 7.10 10.11 8.23
C GLY A 101 5.74 10.07 7.51
N LEU A 102 5.66 10.62 6.31
CA LEU A 102 4.43 10.64 5.53
C LEU A 102 4.28 9.33 4.75
N LYS A 103 3.08 8.75 4.78
CA LYS A 103 2.79 7.49 4.07
C LYS A 103 3.11 7.54 2.56
N ARG A 104 2.97 8.71 1.93
CA ARG A 104 3.31 8.93 0.52
C ARG A 104 4.79 8.82 0.21
N GLU A 105 5.68 9.08 1.18
CA GLU A 105 7.14 9.03 0.97
C GLU A 105 7.60 7.64 0.52
N ARG A 106 6.84 6.60 0.89
CA ARG A 106 6.99 5.23 0.40
C ARG A 106 7.12 5.13 -1.12
N TRP A 107 6.44 5.99 -1.87
CA TRP A 107 6.42 5.98 -3.33
C TRP A 107 7.28 7.07 -3.96
N LEU A 108 7.60 8.12 -3.20
CA LEU A 108 8.34 9.28 -3.69
C LEU A 108 9.85 9.17 -3.45
N GLY A 109 10.26 8.37 -2.45
CA GLY A 109 11.65 8.10 -2.12
C GLY A 109 12.19 6.81 -2.76
N PRO A 110 13.52 6.63 -2.81
CA PRO A 110 14.16 5.47 -3.41
C PRO A 110 14.17 4.22 -2.51
N GLU A 111 13.80 4.35 -1.23
CA GLU A 111 14.04 3.33 -0.20
C GLU A 111 13.36 2.00 -0.55
N LEU A 112 12.09 2.04 -0.95
CA LEU A 112 11.37 0.83 -1.33
C LEU A 112 11.94 0.19 -2.59
N ALA A 113 12.28 0.99 -3.60
CA ALA A 113 12.87 0.49 -4.84
C ALA A 113 14.21 -0.21 -4.56
N ARG A 114 15.10 0.41 -3.77
CA ARG A 114 16.37 -0.18 -3.35
C ARG A 114 16.18 -1.45 -2.53
N ALA A 115 15.18 -1.49 -1.66
CA ALA A 115 14.85 -2.66 -0.85
C ALA A 115 14.39 -3.87 -1.70
N PHE A 116 13.83 -3.60 -2.88
CA PHE A 116 13.53 -4.61 -3.91
C PHE A 116 14.70 -4.87 -4.89
N GLY A 117 15.84 -4.18 -4.73
CA GLY A 117 16.98 -4.29 -5.67
C GLY A 117 16.73 -3.61 -7.02
N LEU A 118 15.82 -2.63 -7.07
CA LEU A 118 15.44 -1.90 -8.29
C LEU A 118 16.11 -0.52 -8.33
N ALA A 119 16.06 0.11 -9.51
CA ALA A 119 16.52 1.49 -9.69
C ALA A 119 15.66 2.47 -8.85
N ASP A 120 16.29 3.52 -8.33
CA ASP A 120 15.67 4.50 -7.41
C ASP A 120 14.30 5.03 -7.87
N ALA A 121 14.11 5.24 -9.18
CA ALA A 121 12.88 5.78 -9.75
C ALA A 121 11.83 4.72 -10.15
N ALA A 122 12.04 3.43 -9.84
CA ALA A 122 11.16 2.33 -10.29
C ALA A 122 9.69 2.49 -9.84
N PHE A 123 9.46 3.18 -8.73
CA PHE A 123 8.12 3.44 -8.19
C PHE A 123 7.69 4.91 -8.30
N ALA A 124 8.36 5.72 -9.11
CA ALA A 124 7.90 7.09 -9.37
C ALA A 124 6.49 7.08 -10.00
N PRO A 125 5.46 7.67 -9.35
CA PRO A 125 4.06 7.50 -9.76
C PRO A 125 3.75 7.98 -11.19
N TRP A 126 4.52 8.96 -11.67
CA TRP A 126 4.38 9.63 -12.97
C TRP A 126 5.35 9.09 -14.04
N ALA A 127 6.07 8.00 -13.76
CA ALA A 127 6.95 7.39 -14.76
C ALA A 127 6.15 6.84 -15.95
N ASP A 128 6.71 6.98 -17.16
CA ASP A 128 6.15 6.41 -18.38
C ASP A 128 6.11 4.87 -18.32
N GLY A 129 5.18 4.26 -19.05
CA GLY A 129 5.03 2.81 -19.16
C GLY A 129 3.96 2.22 -18.23
N PRO A 130 4.20 1.02 -17.65
CA PRO A 130 3.29 0.37 -16.70
C PRO A 130 2.86 1.30 -15.57
N THR A 131 1.68 1.13 -14.99
CA THR A 131 1.23 1.98 -13.86
C THR A 131 2.05 1.73 -12.59
N LEU A 132 1.96 2.63 -11.60
CA LEU A 132 2.59 2.39 -10.30
C LEU A 132 2.09 1.09 -9.65
N LEU A 133 0.77 0.86 -9.68
CA LEU A 133 0.17 -0.35 -9.12
C LEU A 133 0.74 -1.60 -9.78
N GLU A 134 0.85 -1.61 -11.11
CA GLU A 134 1.41 -2.73 -11.87
C GLU A 134 2.85 -3.02 -11.45
N ARG A 135 3.72 -2.01 -11.47
CA ARG A 135 5.14 -2.18 -11.10
C ARG A 135 5.32 -2.69 -9.67
N VAL A 136 4.56 -2.15 -8.72
CA VAL A 136 4.59 -2.58 -7.32
C VAL A 136 4.05 -4.00 -7.17
N THR A 137 2.95 -4.32 -7.85
CA THR A 137 2.34 -5.66 -7.82
C THR A 137 3.31 -6.71 -8.35
N ASP A 138 4.02 -6.41 -9.43
CA ASP A 138 4.96 -7.36 -10.04
C ASP A 138 6.21 -7.56 -9.17
N ALA A 139 6.77 -6.48 -8.60
CA ALA A 139 7.88 -6.58 -7.64
C ALA A 139 7.48 -7.42 -6.40
N ALA A 140 6.31 -7.13 -5.82
CA ALA A 140 5.80 -7.85 -4.66
C ALA A 140 5.50 -9.32 -4.97
N THR A 141 4.92 -9.61 -6.13
CA THR A 141 4.65 -10.98 -6.57
C THR A 141 5.95 -11.75 -6.81
N SER A 142 6.98 -11.11 -7.35
CA SER A 142 8.30 -11.72 -7.52
C SER A 142 8.90 -12.09 -6.16
N LEU A 143 8.80 -11.19 -5.18
CA LEU A 143 9.29 -11.46 -3.83
C LEU A 143 8.52 -12.60 -3.15
N LEU A 144 7.20 -12.68 -3.32
CA LEU A 144 6.40 -13.80 -2.81
C LEU A 144 6.85 -15.16 -3.35
N ARG A 145 7.35 -15.23 -4.60
CA ARG A 145 7.84 -16.48 -5.20
C ARG A 145 9.24 -16.89 -4.72
N SER A 146 10.07 -15.93 -4.35
CA SER A 146 11.45 -16.18 -3.91
C SER A 146 11.82 -15.26 -2.75
N PRO A 147 11.24 -15.49 -1.56
CA PRO A 147 11.55 -14.70 -0.38
C PRO A 147 12.86 -15.16 0.26
N ALA A 148 13.60 -14.24 0.87
CA ALA A 148 14.73 -14.59 1.73
C ALA A 148 14.24 -15.08 3.10
N ALA A 149 13.11 -14.55 3.57
CA ALA A 149 12.42 -15.01 4.77
C ALA A 149 10.90 -14.92 4.59
N ALA A 150 10.17 -15.87 5.20
CA ALA A 150 8.72 -15.88 5.21
C ALA A 150 8.19 -16.24 6.60
N ARG A 151 7.03 -15.69 6.94
CA ARG A 151 6.21 -16.04 8.11
C ARG A 151 4.77 -16.21 7.69
N SER A 152 4.16 -17.25 8.25
CA SER A 152 2.74 -17.54 8.09
C SER A 152 2.05 -17.21 9.41
N GLU A 153 0.97 -16.45 9.34
CA GLU A 153 0.21 -15.95 10.49
C GLU A 153 -1.25 -16.42 10.38
N ALA A 154 -1.98 -16.44 11.50
CA ALA A 154 -3.39 -16.83 11.56
C ALA A 154 -3.69 -18.21 10.91
N GLY A 155 -2.84 -19.20 11.16
CA GLY A 155 -3.02 -20.55 10.61
C GLY A 155 -2.85 -20.65 9.09
N GLY A 156 -2.19 -19.69 8.45
CA GLY A 156 -2.00 -19.68 6.99
C GLY A 156 -2.75 -18.60 6.24
N GLU A 157 -3.65 -17.87 6.90
CA GLU A 157 -4.46 -16.83 6.23
C GLU A 157 -3.61 -15.64 5.78
N TYR A 158 -2.49 -15.35 6.45
CA TYR A 158 -1.63 -14.23 6.10
C TYR A 158 -0.18 -14.67 5.93
N LEU A 159 0.49 -14.10 4.93
CA LEU A 159 1.90 -14.26 4.67
C LEU A 159 2.62 -12.91 4.81
N THR A 160 3.69 -12.91 5.59
CA THR A 160 4.70 -11.86 5.58
C THR A 160 5.97 -12.40 4.93
N VAL A 161 6.50 -11.73 3.90
CA VAL A 161 7.77 -12.09 3.27
C VAL A 161 8.73 -10.91 3.19
N LEU A 162 10.03 -11.21 3.23
CA LEU A 162 11.12 -10.21 3.21
C LEU A 162 12.16 -10.54 2.14
N SER A 163 12.76 -9.50 1.56
CA SER A 163 13.85 -9.64 0.57
C SER A 163 15.22 -9.94 1.18
N ALA A 164 15.38 -9.79 2.50
CA ALA A 164 16.57 -10.18 3.24
C ALA A 164 16.20 -10.74 4.63
N THR A 165 17.12 -11.47 5.26
CA THR A 165 16.95 -12.01 6.62
C THR A 165 17.44 -11.06 7.72
N ALA A 166 18.25 -10.05 7.37
CA ALA A 166 18.77 -9.02 8.28
C ALA A 166 19.04 -7.72 7.52
N GLY A 167 19.07 -6.58 8.25
CA GLY A 167 19.29 -5.26 7.66
C GLY A 167 18.09 -4.77 6.82
N ALA A 168 18.31 -3.77 5.95
CA ALA A 168 17.25 -3.19 5.16
C ALA A 168 16.65 -4.21 4.16
N ALA A 169 15.32 -4.30 4.11
CA ALA A 169 14.61 -5.26 3.26
C ALA A 169 13.28 -4.70 2.76
N ALA A 170 12.79 -5.20 1.64
CA ALA A 170 11.41 -4.97 1.21
C ALA A 170 10.54 -5.98 1.94
N LEU A 171 9.45 -5.50 2.54
CA LEU A 171 8.41 -6.35 3.12
C LEU A 171 7.24 -6.44 2.15
N VAL A 172 6.67 -7.63 2.01
CA VAL A 172 5.34 -7.83 1.41
C VAL A 172 4.46 -8.55 2.42
N TYR A 173 3.28 -7.99 2.65
CA TYR A 173 2.21 -8.62 3.42
C TYR A 173 1.05 -8.94 2.49
N ALA A 174 0.57 -10.18 2.56
CA ALA A 174 -0.47 -10.68 1.70
C ALA A 174 -1.43 -11.59 2.46
N ARG A 175 -2.66 -11.69 1.95
CA ARG A 175 -3.67 -12.63 2.42
C ARG A 175 -3.73 -13.83 1.48
N VAL A 176 -3.77 -15.02 2.04
CA VAL A 176 -4.03 -16.26 1.33
C VAL A 176 -5.54 -16.45 1.29
N THR A 177 -6.09 -16.61 0.10
CA THR A 177 -7.50 -16.90 -0.17
C THR A 177 -7.61 -18.19 -0.97
N ASP A 178 -8.81 -18.75 -1.07
CA ASP A 178 -9.06 -19.95 -1.88
C ASP A 178 -8.68 -19.73 -3.36
N ASP A 179 -8.82 -18.49 -3.86
CA ASP A 179 -8.46 -18.09 -5.23
C ASP A 179 -6.97 -17.73 -5.40
N GLY A 180 -6.17 -17.87 -4.34
CA GLY A 180 -4.74 -17.55 -4.34
C GLY A 180 -4.35 -16.39 -3.42
N ILE A 181 -3.13 -15.88 -3.60
CA ILE A 181 -2.52 -14.87 -2.75
C ILE A 181 -2.88 -13.47 -3.25
N ARG A 182 -3.42 -12.62 -2.36
CA ARG A 182 -3.78 -11.22 -2.64
C ARG A 182 -2.95 -10.27 -1.77
N LEU A 183 -2.32 -9.28 -2.39
CA LEU A 183 -1.46 -8.32 -1.71
C LEU A 183 -2.27 -7.41 -0.77
N VAL A 184 -1.74 -7.14 0.42
CA VAL A 184 -2.29 -6.09 1.31
C VAL A 184 -1.41 -4.85 1.19
N THR A 185 -0.11 -4.97 1.45
CA THR A 185 0.80 -3.83 1.47
C THR A 185 2.24 -4.25 1.25
N THR A 186 3.08 -3.27 0.94
CA THR A 186 4.54 -3.40 0.88
C THR A 186 5.20 -2.11 1.33
N PHE A 187 6.36 -2.20 1.99
CA PHE A 187 7.13 -1.05 2.46
C PHE A 187 8.57 -1.46 2.79
N PRO A 188 9.53 -0.50 2.86
CA PRO A 188 10.88 -0.80 3.26
C PRO A 188 10.94 -1.00 4.79
N ALA A 189 11.47 -2.13 5.22
CA ALA A 189 11.84 -2.40 6.60
C ALA A 189 13.31 -1.99 6.82
N ALA A 190 13.59 -1.23 7.87
CA ALA A 190 14.96 -0.80 8.19
C ALA A 190 15.82 -1.97 8.70
N ASP A 191 15.20 -2.92 9.42
CA ASP A 191 15.86 -4.11 9.93
C ASP A 191 14.91 -5.33 9.87
N ALA A 192 15.19 -6.22 8.93
CA ALA A 192 14.46 -7.46 8.71
C ALA A 192 14.52 -8.42 9.91
N ALA A 193 15.66 -8.51 10.61
CA ALA A 193 15.81 -9.44 11.73
C ALA A 193 14.97 -9.00 12.93
N ALA A 194 14.98 -7.69 13.23
CA ALA A 194 14.14 -7.10 14.26
C ALA A 194 12.65 -7.25 13.93
N LEU A 195 12.26 -7.03 12.67
CA LEU A 195 10.88 -7.19 12.23
C LEU A 195 10.39 -8.64 12.35
N LEU A 196 11.20 -9.62 11.93
CA LEU A 196 10.87 -11.04 12.07
C LEU A 196 10.70 -11.43 13.54
N THR A 197 11.60 -10.96 14.41
CA THR A 197 11.51 -11.18 15.86
C THR A 197 10.23 -10.58 16.44
N SER A 198 9.84 -9.39 15.99
CA SER A 198 8.58 -8.75 16.41
C SER A 198 7.33 -9.54 15.98
N ILE A 199 7.36 -10.19 14.81
CA ILE A 199 6.26 -11.03 14.35
C ILE A 199 6.18 -12.29 15.23
N ASP A 200 7.31 -12.96 15.43
CA ASP A 200 7.41 -14.21 16.17
C ASP A 200 7.07 -14.02 17.67
N ALA A 201 7.37 -12.84 18.24
CA ALA A 201 7.09 -12.50 19.64
C ALA A 201 5.64 -12.09 19.93
N ALA A 202 4.81 -11.88 18.90
CA ALA A 202 3.43 -11.41 19.05
C ALA A 202 2.40 -12.43 18.52
N PRO A 203 2.39 -13.69 18.99
CA PRO A 203 1.33 -14.61 18.65
C PRO A 203 0.02 -14.14 19.30
N PRO A 204 -1.16 -14.35 18.66
CA PRO A 204 -2.43 -14.05 19.30
C PRO A 204 -2.57 -14.87 20.58
N ALA A 205 -3.07 -14.24 21.65
CA ALA A 205 -3.35 -14.94 22.89
C ALA A 205 -4.39 -16.05 22.64
N PRO A 206 -4.31 -17.20 23.32
CA PRO A 206 -5.30 -18.26 23.17
C PRO A 206 -6.73 -17.73 23.33
N GLY A 207 -7.58 -17.98 22.34
CA GLY A 207 -8.98 -17.53 22.34
C GLY A 207 -9.22 -16.08 21.91
N THR A 208 -8.19 -15.31 21.56
CA THR A 208 -8.36 -13.99 20.92
C THR A 208 -8.35 -14.09 19.40
N PRO A 209 -9.26 -13.38 18.70
CA PRO A 209 -9.20 -13.29 17.24
C PRO A 209 -7.86 -12.71 16.80
N TYR A 210 -7.27 -13.26 15.74
CA TYR A 210 -6.09 -12.68 15.13
C TYR A 210 -6.42 -11.27 14.63
N ARG A 211 -5.59 -10.29 14.97
CA ARG A 211 -5.68 -8.92 14.45
C ARG A 211 -4.71 -8.80 13.28
N PRO A 212 -5.20 -8.65 12.03
CA PRO A 212 -4.33 -8.45 10.89
C PRO A 212 -3.46 -7.20 11.05
N ARG A 213 -2.22 -7.27 10.53
CA ARG A 213 -1.24 -6.19 10.61
C ARG A 213 -1.40 -5.19 9.47
N TRP A 214 -0.80 -4.00 9.65
CA TRP A 214 -0.58 -3.02 8.59
C TRP A 214 -1.84 -2.65 7.80
N ASN A 215 -2.92 -2.46 8.56
CA ASN A 215 -4.25 -2.06 8.11
C ASN A 215 -4.98 -3.09 7.23
N ALA A 216 -4.53 -4.35 7.16
CA ALA A 216 -5.33 -5.41 6.55
C ALA A 216 -6.74 -5.47 7.16
N ALA A 217 -7.73 -5.67 6.30
CA ALA A 217 -9.12 -5.86 6.71
C ALA A 217 -9.61 -7.25 6.27
N PRO A 218 -10.43 -7.93 7.11
CA PRO A 218 -11.00 -9.23 6.78
C PRO A 218 -12.00 -9.19 5.63
#